data_AF-F9UAF8-F1
#
_entry.id   AF-F9UAF8-F1
#
_cell.length_a   1.000
_cell.length_b   1.000
_cell.length_c   1.000
_cell.angle_alpha   90.00
_cell.angle_beta   90.00
_cell.angle_gamma   90.00
#
_symmetry.space_group_name_H-M   'P 1'
#
loop_
_entity.id
_entity.type
_entity.pdbx_description
1 polymer ?
#
loop_
_entity_poly.entity_id
_entity_poly.type
_entity_poly.pdbx_seq_one_letter_code
_entity_poly.pdbx_strand_id
1 'polypeptide(L)'
;MGLIKKVTVSYSTRIYILGPDDTLYRLASAKFSRMVDDPTRHRVERFAGQRVRMAEVIVEVRDRAPCAVVRLVYEMLGFDAEGRLDRDAFIRRNAALAELAMNSVIPRMVDVEKAVVDAGSRFVARGGTWHPSAALDQEFLRAALDETPCKRL
;
A
#
# COMPACT_ATOMS: atom_id res chain seq x y z
N MET A 1 15.32 -21.37 38.49
CA MET A 1 14.60 -20.09 38.31
C MET A 1 14.75 -19.67 36.85
N GLY A 2 13.81 -20.04 36.00
CA GLY A 2 13.89 -19.77 34.56
C GLY A 2 13.52 -18.32 34.27
N LEU A 3 14.41 -17.55 33.65
CA LEU A 3 14.05 -16.25 33.11
C LEU A 3 12.97 -16.45 32.04
N ILE A 4 11.77 -15.95 32.27
CA ILE A 4 10.76 -15.80 31.22
C ILE A 4 11.32 -14.77 30.24
N LYS A 5 11.79 -15.23 29.07
CA LYS A 5 12.29 -14.34 28.02
C LYS A 5 11.10 -13.53 27.51
N LYS A 6 11.13 -12.21 27.71
CA LYS A 6 10.10 -11.30 27.21
C LYS A 6 10.20 -11.25 25.69
N VAL A 7 9.20 -11.79 25.00
CA VAL A 7 9.06 -11.66 23.54
C VAL A 7 8.77 -10.20 23.22
N THR A 8 9.55 -9.62 22.30
CA THR A 8 9.27 -8.27 21.80
C THR A 8 8.45 -8.36 20.53
N VAL A 9 7.25 -7.77 20.55
CA VAL A 9 6.38 -7.66 19.36
C VAL A 9 6.46 -6.23 18.83
N SER A 10 6.69 -6.09 17.53
CA SER A 10 6.58 -4.82 16.80
C SER A 10 5.94 -5.04 15.43
N TYR A 11 5.64 -3.95 14.73
CA TYR A 11 5.10 -3.98 13.37
C TYR A 11 6.03 -3.26 12.41
N SER A 12 6.17 -3.81 11.21
CA SER A 12 7.01 -3.26 10.16
C SER A 12 6.20 -3.07 8.88
N THR A 13 6.20 -1.86 8.34
CA THR A 13 5.65 -1.56 7.02
C THR A 13 6.66 -1.93 5.94
N ARG A 14 6.23 -2.77 5.00
CA ARG A 14 6.98 -3.17 3.82
C ARG A 14 6.24 -2.72 2.58
N ILE A 15 6.94 -2.01 1.71
CA ILE A 15 6.35 -1.44 0.50
C ILE A 15 6.98 -2.12 -0.69
N TYR A 16 6.12 -2.60 -1.59
CA TYR A 16 6.52 -3.23 -2.82
C TYR A 16 5.92 -2.50 -4.02
N ILE A 17 6.69 -2.38 -5.09
CA ILE A 17 6.24 -1.89 -6.38
C ILE A 17 6.45 -3.00 -7.41
N LEU A 18 5.40 -3.33 -8.13
CA LEU A 18 5.48 -4.18 -9.31
C LEU A 18 5.69 -3.29 -10.53
N GLY A 19 6.86 -3.44 -11.16
CA GLY A 19 7.17 -2.78 -12.42
C GLY A 19 6.32 -3.31 -13.58
N PRO A 20 6.31 -2.61 -14.74
CA PRO A 20 5.61 -3.08 -15.95
C PRO A 20 6.21 -4.37 -16.54
N ASP A 21 7.44 -4.72 -16.15
CA ASP A 21 8.16 -5.94 -16.50
C ASP A 21 7.90 -7.08 -15.52
N ASP A 22 6.84 -6.98 -14.72
CA ASP A 22 6.50 -7.88 -13.60
C ASP A 22 7.64 -8.06 -12.57
N THR A 23 8.63 -7.16 -12.56
CA THR A 23 9.68 -7.20 -11.54
C THR A 23 9.15 -6.62 -10.23
N LEU A 24 9.28 -7.41 -9.17
CA LEU A 24 8.98 -7.00 -7.80
C LEU A 24 10.15 -6.22 -7.18
N TYR A 25 9.88 -4.98 -6.78
CA TYR A 25 10.82 -4.11 -6.10
C TYR A 25 10.39 -3.81 -4.66
N ARG A 26 11.31 -3.92 -3.71
CA ARG A 26 11.13 -3.43 -2.34
C ARG A 26 11.55 -1.96 -2.26
N LEU A 27 10.60 -1.11 -1.90
CA LEU A 27 10.83 0.30 -1.61
C LEU A 27 11.00 0.49 -0.10
N ALA A 28 12.03 1.22 0.30
CA ALA A 28 12.20 1.56 1.72
C ALA A 28 11.05 2.47 2.19
N SER A 29 10.44 2.16 3.34
CA SER A 29 9.36 2.99 3.92
C SER A 29 9.77 4.45 4.08
N ALA A 30 11.00 4.71 4.55
CA ALA A 30 11.54 6.06 4.65
C ALA A 30 11.68 6.77 3.27
N LYS A 31 11.97 6.02 2.20
CA LYS A 31 11.99 6.58 0.84
C LYS A 31 10.58 6.93 0.37
N PHE A 32 9.60 6.06 0.64
CA PHE A 32 8.20 6.33 0.33
C PHE A 32 7.67 7.56 1.08
N SER A 33 7.92 7.69 2.38
CA SER A 33 7.54 8.90 3.15
C SER A 33 8.09 10.15 2.48
N ARG A 34 9.39 10.15 2.15
CA ARG A 34 10.03 11.28 1.48
C ARG A 34 9.43 11.59 0.10
N MET A 35 9.02 10.58 -0.67
CA MET A 35 8.31 10.77 -1.95
C MET A 35 6.93 11.41 -1.76
N VAL A 36 6.25 11.11 -0.66
CA VAL A 36 4.95 11.73 -0.31
C VAL A 36 5.14 13.13 0.25
N ASP A 37 6.17 13.36 1.06
CA ASP A 37 6.42 14.62 1.76
C ASP A 37 7.01 15.68 0.81
N ASP A 38 7.97 15.29 -0.04
CA ASP A 38 8.60 16.16 -1.04
C ASP A 38 8.83 15.40 -2.36
N PRO A 39 7.77 15.25 -3.19
CA PRO A 39 7.86 14.55 -4.48
C PRO A 39 8.88 15.17 -5.44
N THR A 40 9.18 16.47 -5.29
CA THR A 40 10.05 17.19 -6.22
C THR A 40 11.52 16.80 -6.06
N ARG A 41 11.95 16.56 -4.81
CA ARG A 41 13.32 16.11 -4.46
C ARG A 41 13.48 14.60 -4.45
N HIS A 42 12.39 13.85 -4.30
CA HIS A 42 12.43 12.40 -4.17
C HIS A 42 11.76 11.70 -5.35
N ARG A 43 12.47 11.71 -6.48
CA ARG A 43 12.02 11.12 -7.75
C ARG A 43 12.35 9.64 -7.83
N VAL A 44 11.56 8.92 -8.61
CA VAL A 44 11.81 7.54 -9.03
C VAL A 44 11.77 7.48 -10.54
N GLU A 45 12.87 7.91 -11.17
CA GLU A 45 13.00 8.05 -12.64
C GLU A 45 12.68 6.77 -13.41
N ARG A 46 12.92 5.60 -12.81
CA ARG A 46 12.55 4.29 -13.39
C ARG A 46 11.07 4.20 -13.77
N PHE A 47 10.21 4.88 -13.03
CA PHE A 47 8.76 4.87 -13.24
C PHE A 47 8.24 6.20 -13.78
N ALA A 48 9.11 7.05 -14.34
CA ALA A 48 8.70 8.28 -14.99
C ALA A 48 7.63 8.03 -16.06
N GLY A 49 6.56 8.82 -16.00
CA GLY A 49 5.40 8.75 -16.89
C GLY A 49 4.52 7.52 -16.69
N GLN A 50 4.75 6.71 -15.65
CA GLN A 50 4.08 5.43 -15.46
C GLN A 50 3.07 5.44 -14.32
N ARG A 51 2.10 4.55 -14.44
CA ARG A 51 1.21 4.15 -13.36
C ARG A 51 1.56 2.72 -12.95
N VAL A 52 2.01 2.54 -11.72
CA VAL A 52 2.52 1.27 -11.22
C VAL A 52 1.65 0.71 -10.11
N ARG A 53 1.72 -0.61 -9.96
CA ARG A 53 1.02 -1.38 -8.93
C ARG A 53 1.88 -1.42 -7.67
N MET A 54 1.32 -1.07 -6.53
CA MET A 54 1.98 -1.08 -5.22
C MET A 54 1.25 -2.03 -4.27
N ALA A 55 2.01 -2.70 -3.41
CA ALA A 55 1.50 -3.39 -2.24
C ALA A 55 2.14 -2.80 -0.96
N GLU A 56 1.32 -2.39 -0.01
CA GLU A 56 1.74 -2.07 1.36
C GLU A 56 1.39 -3.25 2.27
N VAL A 57 2.38 -3.78 2.96
CA VAL A 57 2.26 -4.94 3.85
C VAL A 57 2.67 -4.55 5.26
N ILE A 58 1.80 -4.76 6.24
CA ILE A 58 2.15 -4.65 7.66
C ILE A 58 2.48 -6.04 8.17
N VAL A 59 3.70 -6.18 8.68
CA VAL A 59 4.24 -7.45 9.16
C VAL A 59 4.46 -7.37 10.66
N GLU A 60 3.91 -8.33 11.39
CA GLU A 60 4.24 -8.57 12.79
C GLU A 60 5.65 -9.15 12.88
N VAL A 61 6.47 -8.56 13.75
CA VAL A 61 7.86 -8.94 13.99
C VAL A 61 8.00 -9.37 15.44
N ARG A 62 8.43 -10.61 15.67
CA ARG A 62 8.74 -11.17 16.98
C ARG A 62 10.23 -11.40 17.10
N ASP A 63 10.85 -10.82 18.13
CA ASP A 63 12.29 -10.97 18.39
C ASP A 63 13.16 -10.69 17.15
N ARG A 64 12.77 -9.65 16.38
CA ARG A 64 13.40 -9.19 15.12
C ARG A 64 13.20 -10.09 13.89
N ALA A 65 12.41 -11.15 13.98
CA ALA A 65 12.03 -11.98 12.84
C ALA A 65 10.59 -11.66 12.40
N PRO A 66 10.32 -11.42 11.10
CA PRO A 66 8.95 -11.33 10.60
C PRO A 66 8.24 -12.67 10.79
N CYS A 67 7.02 -12.67 11.32
CA CYS A 67 6.30 -13.92 11.61
C CYS A 67 4.89 -13.99 11.03
N ALA A 68 4.24 -12.87 10.77
CA ALA A 68 2.89 -12.84 10.20
C ALA A 68 2.64 -11.56 9.42
N VAL A 69 1.90 -11.67 8.31
CA VAL A 69 1.29 -10.52 7.64
C VAL A 69 -0.04 -10.23 8.33
N VAL A 70 -0.21 -9.02 8.85
CA VAL A 70 -1.42 -8.61 9.59
C VAL A 70 -2.29 -7.64 8.81
N ARG A 71 -1.74 -7.00 7.77
CA ARG A 71 -2.48 -6.15 6.84
C ARG A 71 -1.81 -6.11 5.49
N LEU A 72 -2.62 -6.06 4.44
CA LEU A 72 -2.19 -5.98 3.05
C LEU A 72 -3.10 -5.02 2.30
N VAL A 73 -2.51 -4.08 1.56
CA VAL A 73 -3.24 -3.09 0.74
C VAL A 73 -2.62 -3.01 -0.63
N TYR A 74 -3.47 -2.99 -1.66
CA TYR A 74 -3.09 -2.90 -3.06
C TYR A 74 -3.53 -1.56 -3.65
N GLU A 75 -2.55 -0.72 -3.97
CA GLU A 75 -2.78 0.64 -4.47
C GLU A 75 -2.06 0.90 -5.78
N MET A 76 -2.57 1.85 -6.56
CA MET A 76 -1.99 2.28 -7.82
C MET A 76 -1.31 3.64 -7.65
N LEU A 77 0.01 3.69 -7.82
CA LEU A 77 0.82 4.91 -7.77
C LEU A 77 0.96 5.49 -9.18
N GLY A 78 0.78 6.81 -9.32
CA GLY A 78 1.04 7.53 -10.55
C GLY A 78 2.32 8.35 -10.42
N PHE A 79 3.10 8.39 -11.49
CA PHE A 79 4.31 9.21 -11.58
C PHE A 79 4.23 10.14 -12.79
N ASP A 80 4.67 11.39 -12.61
CA ASP A 80 4.78 12.34 -13.72
C ASP A 80 5.97 12.02 -14.64
N ALA A 81 6.13 12.79 -15.72
CA ALA A 81 7.17 12.58 -16.72
C ALA A 81 8.60 12.66 -16.17
N GLU A 82 8.78 13.27 -14.99
CA GLU A 82 10.05 13.38 -14.28
C GLU A 82 10.21 12.32 -13.18
N GLY A 83 9.22 11.43 -13.00
CA GLY A 83 9.24 10.37 -12.00
C GLY A 83 8.89 10.84 -10.58
N ARG A 84 8.20 11.97 -10.43
CA ARG A 84 7.67 12.43 -9.13
C ARG A 84 6.34 11.75 -8.89
N LEU A 85 6.09 11.38 -7.63
CA LEU A 85 4.79 10.84 -7.23
C LEU A 85 3.71 11.90 -7.46
N ASP A 86 2.61 11.52 -8.13
CA ASP A 86 1.37 12.30 -8.15
C ASP A 86 0.71 12.24 -6.76
N ARG A 87 1.25 13.07 -5.86
CA ARG A 87 0.88 13.15 -4.44
C ARG A 87 -0.58 13.49 -4.26
N ASP A 88 -1.09 14.43 -5.03
CA ASP A 88 -2.47 14.88 -4.88
C ASP A 88 -3.44 13.77 -5.28
N ALA A 89 -3.17 13.04 -6.37
CA ALA A 89 -4.00 11.90 -6.71
C ALA A 89 -3.84 10.74 -5.72
N PHE A 90 -2.65 10.54 -5.15
CA PHE A 90 -2.43 9.57 -4.07
C PHE A 90 -3.26 9.90 -2.83
N ILE A 91 -3.22 11.15 -2.33
CA ILE A 91 -3.98 11.59 -1.17
C ILE A 91 -5.49 11.51 -1.42
N ARG A 92 -5.96 11.98 -2.57
CA ARG A 92 -7.39 11.90 -2.92
C ARG A 92 -7.90 10.45 -2.94
N ARG A 93 -7.11 9.51 -3.49
CA ARG A 93 -7.48 8.07 -3.52
C ARG A 93 -7.52 7.47 -2.13
N ASN A 94 -6.53 7.76 -1.29
CA ASN A 94 -6.48 7.28 0.09
C ASN A 94 -7.64 7.85 0.94
N ALA A 95 -7.99 9.13 0.75
CA ALA A 95 -9.16 9.73 1.39
C ALA A 95 -10.47 9.04 0.95
N ALA A 96 -10.63 8.80 -0.36
CA ALA A 96 -11.81 8.11 -0.89
C ALA A 96 -11.91 6.64 -0.41
N LEU A 97 -10.77 5.95 -0.25
CA LEU A 97 -10.74 4.59 0.29
C LEU A 97 -11.15 4.55 1.77
N ALA A 98 -10.67 5.52 2.57
CA ALA A 98 -11.06 5.67 3.96
C ALA A 98 -12.56 5.97 4.11
N GLU A 99 -13.09 6.86 3.26
CA GLU A 99 -14.53 7.18 3.22
C GLU A 99 -15.38 5.93 2.94
N LEU A 100 -14.98 5.11 1.95
CA LEU A 100 -15.69 3.86 1.64
C LEU A 100 -15.65 2.84 2.77
N ALA A 101 -14.51 2.71 3.46
CA ALA A 101 -14.38 1.82 4.61
C ALA A 101 -15.32 2.25 5.74
N MET A 102 -15.41 3.55 6.05
CA MET A 102 -16.32 4.06 7.08
C MET A 102 -17.79 3.84 6.71
N ASN A 103 -18.17 4.09 5.46
CA ASN A 103 -19.53 3.88 4.97
C ASN A 103 -19.98 2.40 5.04
N SER A 104 -19.06 1.44 5.07
CA SER A 104 -19.37 0.02 5.23
C SER A 104 -19.62 -0.39 6.69
N VAL A 105 -19.17 0.41 7.66
CA VAL A 105 -19.19 0.07 9.09
C VAL A 105 -20.38 0.72 9.82
N ILE A 106 -20.90 1.83 9.30
CA ILE A 106 -22.11 2.48 9.84
C ILE A 106 -23.34 1.81 9.22
N PRO A 107 -24.17 1.05 9.98
CA PRO A 107 -25.47 0.62 9.49
C PRO A 107 -26.25 1.88 9.10
N ARG A 108 -26.84 1.92 7.91
CA ARG A 108 -27.65 3.04 7.42
C ARG A 108 -28.81 3.31 8.39
N MET A 109 -28.57 4.08 9.44
CA MET A 109 -29.61 4.71 10.25
C MET A 109 -30.08 5.96 9.50
N VAL A 110 -30.70 5.76 8.35
CA VAL A 110 -31.48 6.79 7.68
C VAL A 110 -32.35 6.09 6.64
N ASP A 111 -33.65 6.02 6.94
CA ASP A 111 -34.70 5.93 5.93
C ASP A 111 -34.46 7.08 4.94
N VAL A 112 -34.08 6.80 3.70
CA VAL A 112 -34.00 7.83 2.66
C VAL A 112 -34.57 7.29 1.37
N GLU A 113 -35.83 7.64 1.14
CA GLU A 113 -36.32 7.89 -0.20
C GLU A 113 -35.31 8.75 -0.97
N LYS A 114 -34.71 8.17 -2.03
CA LYS A 114 -33.93 8.87 -3.07
C LYS A 114 -32.68 9.63 -2.60
N ALA A 115 -31.74 8.94 -1.96
CA ALA A 115 -30.37 9.46 -1.85
C ALA A 115 -29.62 9.26 -3.20
N VAL A 116 -29.50 10.32 -4.00
CA VAL A 116 -28.49 10.37 -5.09
C VAL A 116 -27.14 10.22 -4.41
N VAL A 117 -26.51 9.06 -4.56
CA VAL A 117 -25.17 8.83 -4.01
C VAL A 117 -24.16 9.50 -4.92
N ASP A 118 -23.35 10.41 -4.38
CA ASP A 118 -22.16 10.90 -5.08
C ASP A 118 -21.25 9.71 -5.39
N ALA A 119 -21.23 9.31 -6.67
CA ALA A 119 -20.43 8.19 -7.13
C ALA A 119 -18.97 8.57 -7.35
N GLY A 120 -18.61 9.87 -7.29
CA GLY A 120 -17.26 10.38 -7.53
C GLY A 120 -16.21 9.69 -6.67
N SER A 121 -16.43 9.63 -5.34
CA SER A 121 -15.53 8.94 -4.41
C SER A 121 -15.37 7.45 -4.74
N ARG A 122 -16.43 6.78 -5.21
CA ARG A 122 -16.36 5.36 -5.62
C ARG A 122 -15.50 5.15 -6.86
N PHE A 123 -15.59 6.03 -7.86
CA PHE A 123 -14.75 5.94 -9.05
C PHE A 123 -13.29 6.25 -8.75
N VAL A 124 -13.02 7.25 -7.91
CA VAL A 124 -11.66 7.60 -7.47
C VAL A 124 -11.02 6.44 -6.71
N ALA A 125 -11.73 5.82 -5.77
CA ALA A 125 -11.23 4.68 -5.01
C ALA A 125 -11.02 3.45 -5.90
N ARG A 126 -11.97 3.12 -6.79
CA ARG A 126 -11.84 1.98 -7.73
C ARG A 126 -10.68 2.17 -8.70
N GLY A 127 -10.46 3.39 -9.17
CA GLY A 127 -9.30 3.69 -10.00
C GLY A 127 -7.98 3.60 -9.23
N GLY A 128 -8.02 3.75 -7.90
CA GLY A 128 -6.86 3.77 -7.02
C GLY A 128 -6.38 2.42 -6.49
N THR A 129 -7.18 1.35 -6.61
CA THR A 129 -6.82 0.01 -6.16
C THR A 129 -6.60 -0.94 -7.33
N TRP A 130 -5.99 -2.09 -7.07
CA TRP A 130 -5.86 -3.20 -8.01
C TRP A 130 -5.94 -4.52 -7.26
N HIS A 131 -6.17 -5.62 -7.98
CA HIS A 131 -6.27 -6.96 -7.39
C HIS A 131 -5.19 -7.84 -8.01
N PRO A 132 -4.26 -8.42 -7.22
CA PRO A 132 -3.28 -9.36 -7.74
C PRO A 132 -3.92 -10.70 -8.10
N SER A 133 -3.22 -11.49 -8.92
CA SER A 133 -3.51 -12.91 -9.02
C SER A 133 -3.13 -13.62 -7.71
N ALA A 134 -3.67 -14.81 -7.46
CA ALA A 134 -3.31 -15.60 -6.28
C ALA A 134 -1.80 -15.90 -6.20
N ALA A 135 -1.16 -16.15 -7.34
CA ALA A 135 0.29 -16.40 -7.40
C ALA A 135 1.10 -15.16 -6.97
N LEU A 136 0.69 -13.98 -7.43
CA LEU A 136 1.36 -12.74 -7.11
C LEU A 136 1.10 -12.30 -5.65
N ASP A 137 -0.11 -12.56 -5.15
CA ASP A 137 -0.45 -12.37 -3.73
C ASP A 137 0.49 -13.19 -2.83
N GLN A 138 0.69 -14.47 -3.15
CA GLN A 138 1.64 -15.33 -2.44
C GLN A 138 3.08 -14.82 -2.55
N GLU A 139 3.48 -14.26 -3.69
CA GLU A 139 4.81 -13.66 -3.84
C GLU A 139 5.02 -12.47 -2.89
N PHE A 140 4.04 -11.57 -2.76
CA PHE A 140 4.11 -10.47 -1.79
C PHE A 140 4.19 -10.98 -0.35
N LEU A 141 3.41 -12.01 0.00
CA LEU A 141 3.43 -12.59 1.35
C LEU A 141 4.81 -13.16 1.68
N ARG A 142 5.38 -13.97 0.78
CA ARG A 142 6.72 -14.57 0.96
C ARG A 142 7.81 -13.52 1.03
N ALA A 143 7.75 -12.50 0.15
CA ALA A 143 8.67 -11.37 0.18
C ALA A 143 8.56 -10.57 1.49
N ALA A 144 7.34 -10.41 2.02
CA ALA A 144 7.07 -9.72 3.27
C ALA A 144 7.55 -10.51 4.50
N LEU A 145 7.69 -11.82 4.40
CA LEU A 145 8.24 -12.67 5.45
C LEU A 145 9.75 -12.92 5.31
N ASP A 146 10.43 -12.20 4.41
CA ASP A 146 11.86 -12.37 4.08
C ASP A 146 12.22 -13.79 3.54
N GLU A 147 11.26 -14.52 2.98
CA GLU A 147 11.50 -15.84 2.37
C GLU A 147 12.07 -15.75 0.96
N THR A 148 11.90 -14.61 0.28
CA THR A 148 12.37 -14.38 -1.08
C THR A 148 13.12 -13.05 -1.18
N PRO A 149 14.28 -13.00 -1.85
CA PRO A 149 14.99 -11.75 -2.07
C PRO A 149 14.21 -10.87 -3.06
N CYS A 150 14.23 -9.55 -2.83
CA CYS A 150 13.61 -8.56 -3.72
C CYS A 150 14.65 -7.54 -4.17
N LYS A 151 14.53 -7.07 -5.42
CA LYS A 151 15.34 -5.94 -5.89
C LYS A 151 14.98 -4.70 -5.07
N ARG A 152 15.96 -3.86 -4.72
CA ARG A 152 15.71 -2.63 -3.96
C ARG A 152 15.62 -1.42 -4.90
N LEU A 153 14.74 -0.49 -4.55
CA LEU A 153 14.61 0.83 -5.20
C LEU A 153 15.21 1.94 -4.37
#